data_AF-A0AAF0QBS7-F1
#
_entry.id   AF-A0AAF0QBS7-F1
#
_cell.length_a   1.000
_cell.length_b   1.000
_cell.length_c   1.000
_cell.angle_alpha   90.00
_cell.angle_beta   90.00
_cell.angle_gamma   90.00
#
_symmetry.space_group_name_H-M   'P 1'
#
loop_
_entity.id
_entity.type
_entity.pdbx_description
1 polymer ?
#
loop_
_entity_poly.entity_id
_entity_poly.type
_entity_poly.pdbx_seq_one_letter_code
_entity_poly.pdbx_strand_id
1 'polypeptide(L)'
;MAKKRENEQAQKAFGWASRDPSGILSPFHFSRRENGDDDVTVKTLYCGVCHSDLHTLKNEWGFTKYPIIPGHEIVGFVTAVGSSVHKFKVGDRVGVGVIVGSCQTCDICEQSLENYCPKMKFTYNSTDHDGTNTYGGYSDMIVVHQHFVLQFPENLPSDAGAPLLCAGITVYSPMKYYGMTEPGKHLGVAGLSGLGHIAVKIGKAFGLKVTVISTSPKKEDEAIKKLGADTFVLSSDPAKLKAAANTMDYIIDTIAVVHPLAPFLSWMVGSCIGGMKETQEMLDFCAKHNITADIELISVDNINMVMERLAKSDVKRLGKEATLECITYGGIDDQAVAAAEKLTSTEDEENNIAMESSKVAEKLDQEKKRKNQNSILKPKKKKYRSIHNLYLETNPINL
;
A
#
# COMPACT_ATOMS: atom_id res chain seq x y z
N MET A 1 -39.81 30.38 -6.46
CA MET A 1 -39.62 29.90 -5.07
C MET A 1 -38.63 28.73 -5.07
N ALA A 2 -37.33 28.99 -4.86
CA ALA A 2 -36.34 27.93 -4.69
C ALA A 2 -36.10 27.72 -3.18
N LYS A 3 -36.99 26.96 -2.53
CA LYS A 3 -36.83 26.59 -1.12
C LYS A 3 -36.05 25.27 -1.04
N LYS A 4 -34.88 25.32 -0.42
CA LYS A 4 -34.39 24.35 0.57
C LYS A 4 -34.72 22.87 0.26
N ARG A 5 -33.89 22.23 -0.58
CA ARG A 5 -33.79 20.75 -0.69
C ARG A 5 -32.56 20.18 0.04
N GLU A 6 -31.96 20.97 0.92
CA GLU A 6 -30.83 20.55 1.75
C GLU A 6 -31.36 19.96 3.08
N ASN A 7 -30.80 18.81 3.49
CA ASN A 7 -30.95 18.11 4.78
C ASN A 7 -32.15 17.17 5.06
N GLU A 8 -32.88 16.65 4.06
CA GLU A 8 -33.83 15.52 4.31
C GLU A 8 -33.31 14.13 3.89
N GLN A 9 -32.17 14.06 3.19
CA GLN A 9 -31.56 12.83 2.68
C GLN A 9 -30.03 12.86 2.90
N ALA A 10 -29.61 12.94 4.17
CA ALA A 10 -28.21 13.02 4.52
C ALA A 10 -27.91 12.18 5.78
N GLN A 11 -27.03 11.19 5.63
CA GLN A 11 -26.57 10.31 6.68
C GLN A 11 -25.68 11.11 7.63
N LYS A 12 -25.99 11.11 8.93
CA LYS A 12 -25.14 11.77 9.94
C LYS A 12 -23.82 11.00 10.06
N ALA A 13 -22.71 11.73 10.07
CA ALA A 13 -21.38 11.17 10.22
C ALA A 13 -20.55 12.02 11.19
N PHE A 14 -19.59 11.38 11.83
CA PHE A 14 -18.66 12.01 12.77
C PHE A 14 -17.22 11.69 12.39
N GLY A 15 -16.35 12.68 12.51
CA GLY A 15 -14.94 12.53 12.21
C GLY A 15 -14.11 13.65 12.82
N TRP A 16 -12.83 13.67 12.47
CA TRP A 16 -11.92 14.72 12.91
C TRP A 16 -11.47 15.55 11.73
N ALA A 17 -11.67 16.87 11.84
CA ALA A 17 -11.39 17.81 10.78
C ALA A 17 -10.43 18.92 11.24
N SER A 18 -9.61 19.39 10.29
CA SER A 18 -9.00 20.72 10.41
C SER A 18 -9.91 21.77 9.79
N ARG A 19 -9.87 22.99 10.31
CA ARG A 19 -10.63 24.15 9.83
C ARG A 19 -9.74 25.24 9.21
N ASP A 20 -8.42 25.10 9.29
CA ASP A 20 -7.45 26.08 8.82
C ASP A 20 -6.04 25.45 8.59
N PRO A 21 -5.08 26.19 8.00
CA PRO A 21 -3.72 25.69 7.71
C PRO A 21 -2.83 25.35 8.92
N SER A 22 -3.28 25.48 10.18
CA SER A 22 -2.55 24.90 11.31
C SER A 22 -2.49 23.36 11.22
N GLY A 23 -3.48 22.75 10.53
CA GLY A 23 -3.62 21.31 10.42
C GLY A 23 -4.10 20.62 11.70
N ILE A 24 -4.52 21.38 12.72
CA ILE A 24 -5.00 20.81 13.98
C ILE A 24 -6.36 20.14 13.76
N LEU A 25 -6.36 18.81 13.90
CA LEU A 25 -7.54 17.97 13.81
C LEU A 25 -8.35 18.07 15.11
N SER A 26 -9.67 18.14 14.99
CA SER A 26 -10.60 18.16 16.12
C SER A 26 -11.96 17.59 15.74
N PRO A 27 -12.76 17.11 16.71
CA PRO A 27 -14.12 16.62 16.49
C PRO A 27 -14.98 17.51 15.56
N PHE A 28 -15.63 16.86 14.60
CA PHE A 28 -16.48 17.49 13.60
C PHE A 28 -17.66 16.59 13.24
N HIS A 29 -18.87 17.08 13.49
CA HIS A 29 -20.10 16.46 13.02
C HIS A 29 -20.42 17.00 11.63
N PHE A 30 -20.76 16.11 10.71
CA PHE A 30 -21.10 16.42 9.34
C PHE A 30 -22.19 15.47 8.84
N SER A 31 -22.48 15.52 7.55
CA SER A 31 -23.34 14.53 6.92
C SER A 31 -22.71 14.07 5.61
N ARG A 32 -22.99 12.81 5.25
CA ARG A 32 -22.78 12.27 3.91
C ARG A 32 -24.10 12.23 3.16
N ARG A 33 -24.03 12.23 1.84
CA ARG A 33 -25.15 11.87 0.96
C ARG A 33 -25.69 10.48 1.30
N GLU A 34 -26.97 10.24 1.04
CA GLU A 34 -27.51 8.87 1.04
C GLU A 34 -26.78 7.98 0.03
N ASN A 35 -26.91 6.68 0.26
CA ASN A 35 -26.40 5.65 -0.62
C ASN A 35 -27.25 5.60 -1.91
N GLY A 36 -26.68 5.97 -3.05
CA GLY A 36 -27.30 5.83 -4.37
C GLY A 36 -27.29 4.39 -4.87
N ASP A 37 -27.83 4.17 -6.07
CA ASP A 37 -28.01 2.82 -6.63
C ASP A 37 -26.70 2.06 -6.86
N ASP A 38 -25.60 2.77 -7.13
CA ASP A 38 -24.26 2.19 -7.34
C ASP A 38 -23.33 2.33 -6.12
N ASP A 39 -23.82 2.84 -4.99
CA ASP A 39 -22.98 3.16 -3.83
C ASP A 39 -22.91 2.06 -2.78
N VAL A 40 -21.82 2.09 -2.01
CA VAL A 40 -21.56 1.26 -0.85
C VAL A 40 -21.30 2.16 0.35
N THR A 41 -22.06 1.98 1.43
CA THR A 41 -21.75 2.57 2.74
C THR A 41 -20.83 1.63 3.50
N VAL A 42 -19.72 2.16 4.00
CA VAL A 42 -18.68 1.42 4.74
C VAL A 42 -18.53 2.05 6.13
N LYS A 43 -18.68 1.25 7.20
CA LYS A 43 -18.25 1.64 8.57
C LYS A 43 -16.74 1.49 8.64
N THR A 44 -16.04 2.58 8.93
CA THR A 44 -14.57 2.61 9.02
C THR A 44 -14.10 1.84 10.24
N LEU A 45 -13.22 0.86 10.04
CA LEU A 45 -12.55 0.13 11.12
C LEU A 45 -11.19 0.79 11.39
N TYR A 46 -10.38 0.92 10.34
CA TYR A 46 -9.05 1.52 10.39
C TYR A 46 -8.84 2.53 9.25
N CYS A 47 -8.01 3.53 9.49
CA CYS A 47 -7.48 4.39 8.43
C CYS A 47 -5.99 4.65 8.60
N GLY A 48 -5.18 4.33 7.59
CA GLY A 48 -3.75 4.67 7.59
C GLY A 48 -3.49 6.19 7.55
N VAL A 49 -2.30 6.60 8.03
CA VAL A 49 -1.89 7.99 8.19
C VAL A 49 -0.65 8.27 7.33
N CYS A 50 -0.86 9.02 6.25
CA CYS A 50 0.15 9.26 5.22
C CYS A 50 0.65 10.72 5.21
N HIS A 51 1.82 10.95 4.61
CA HIS A 51 2.34 12.31 4.42
C HIS A 51 1.41 13.19 3.57
N SER A 52 0.65 12.60 2.64
CA SER A 52 -0.36 13.30 1.85
C SER A 52 -1.50 13.87 2.70
N ASP A 53 -1.83 13.25 3.85
CA ASP A 53 -2.79 13.81 4.80
C ASP A 53 -2.21 15.06 5.46
N LEU A 54 -0.95 14.99 5.91
CA LEU A 54 -0.22 16.11 6.53
C LEU A 54 -0.04 17.30 5.58
N HIS A 55 0.43 17.07 4.35
CA HIS A 55 0.63 18.11 3.33
C HIS A 55 -0.69 18.82 3.00
N THR A 56 -1.79 18.07 2.92
CA THR A 56 -3.11 18.66 2.68
C THR A 56 -3.63 19.42 3.91
N LEU A 57 -3.49 18.86 5.13
CA LEU A 57 -3.88 19.49 6.39
C LEU A 57 -3.22 20.87 6.62
N LYS A 58 -2.00 21.05 6.14
CA LYS A 58 -1.24 22.30 6.25
C LYS A 58 -1.33 23.20 5.03
N ASN A 59 -2.09 22.79 4.01
CA ASN A 59 -2.19 23.48 2.71
C ASN A 59 -0.83 23.70 2.03
N GLU A 60 0.13 22.79 2.19
CA GLU A 60 1.49 22.92 1.65
C GLU A 60 1.52 22.89 0.10
N TRP A 61 0.45 22.38 -0.53
CA TRP A 61 0.24 22.42 -1.97
C TRP A 61 -0.71 23.53 -2.45
N GLY A 62 -1.27 24.35 -1.54
CA GLY A 62 -2.02 25.57 -1.86
C GLY A 62 -3.49 25.40 -2.30
N PHE A 63 -4.03 24.18 -2.38
CA PHE A 63 -5.38 23.88 -2.87
C PHE A 63 -6.33 23.22 -1.85
N THR A 64 -6.07 23.35 -0.54
CA THR A 64 -6.92 22.77 0.51
C THR A 64 -8.21 23.56 0.73
N LYS A 65 -9.34 22.85 0.72
CA LYS A 65 -10.68 23.33 1.06
C LYS A 65 -10.99 22.97 2.50
N TYR A 66 -11.13 23.97 3.37
CA TYR A 66 -11.53 23.77 4.77
C TYR A 66 -13.07 23.90 4.94
N PRO A 67 -13.69 23.19 5.90
CA PRO A 67 -13.09 22.15 6.75
C PRO A 67 -12.69 20.92 5.94
N ILE A 68 -11.67 20.19 6.40
CA ILE A 68 -11.14 18.98 5.75
C ILE A 68 -11.04 17.82 6.76
N ILE A 69 -11.56 16.66 6.37
CA ILE A 69 -11.33 15.36 7.02
C ILE A 69 -10.37 14.58 6.10
N PRO A 70 -9.11 14.30 6.51
CA PRO A 70 -8.18 13.47 5.75
C PRO A 70 -8.44 11.96 5.90
N GLY A 71 -7.49 11.14 5.45
CA GLY A 71 -7.54 9.68 5.49
C GLY A 71 -7.96 9.11 4.14
N HIS A 72 -7.07 8.33 3.52
CA HIS A 72 -7.26 7.75 2.19
C HIS A 72 -6.73 6.30 2.08
N GLU A 73 -6.57 5.66 3.23
CA GLU A 73 -6.06 4.30 3.42
C GLU A 73 -7.08 3.55 4.29
N ILE A 74 -8.30 3.38 3.79
CA ILE A 74 -9.49 3.04 4.59
C ILE A 74 -9.76 1.55 4.52
N VAL A 75 -9.94 0.89 5.68
CA VAL A 75 -10.45 -0.48 5.77
C VAL A 75 -11.66 -0.52 6.69
N GLY A 76 -12.70 -1.24 6.28
CA GLY A 76 -13.97 -1.27 7.01
C GLY A 76 -14.91 -2.38 6.57
N PHE A 77 -16.12 -2.34 7.09
CA PHE A 77 -17.19 -3.29 6.75
C PHE A 77 -18.35 -2.59 6.04
N VAL A 78 -18.88 -3.23 5.01
CA VAL A 78 -20.06 -2.76 4.29
C VAL A 78 -21.30 -2.81 5.20
N THR A 79 -21.97 -1.67 5.36
CA THR A 79 -23.20 -1.54 6.16
C THR A 79 -24.45 -1.31 5.32
N ALA A 80 -24.31 -0.77 4.11
CA ALA A 80 -25.39 -0.66 3.12
C ALA A 80 -24.84 -0.75 1.69
N VAL A 81 -25.69 -1.20 0.76
CA VAL A 81 -25.38 -1.30 -0.68
C VAL A 81 -26.55 -0.77 -1.51
N GLY A 82 -26.25 -0.18 -2.66
CA GLY A 82 -27.24 0.32 -3.60
C GLY A 82 -27.92 -0.79 -4.40
N SER A 83 -29.03 -0.47 -5.08
CA SER A 83 -29.83 -1.45 -5.81
C SER A 83 -29.11 -2.12 -7.00
N SER A 84 -28.12 -1.43 -7.59
CA SER A 84 -27.27 -1.88 -8.70
C SER A 84 -25.93 -2.46 -8.22
N VAL A 85 -25.69 -2.54 -6.91
CA VAL A 85 -24.45 -3.12 -6.37
C VAL A 85 -24.55 -4.63 -6.33
N HIS A 86 -23.61 -5.29 -7.02
CA HIS A 86 -23.55 -6.76 -7.10
C HIS A 86 -22.17 -7.33 -6.72
N LYS A 87 -21.13 -6.48 -6.65
CA LYS A 87 -19.76 -6.87 -6.26
C LYS A 87 -19.59 -7.07 -4.74
N PHE A 88 -20.49 -6.50 -3.95
CA PHE A 88 -20.43 -6.44 -2.49
C PHE A 88 -21.80 -6.68 -1.85
N LYS A 89 -21.79 -7.17 -0.61
CA LYS A 89 -22.96 -7.31 0.28
C LYS A 89 -22.64 -6.76 1.67
N VAL A 90 -23.67 -6.48 2.45
CA VAL A 90 -23.54 -6.09 3.86
C VAL A 90 -22.77 -7.16 4.64
N GLY A 91 -21.81 -6.72 5.45
CA GLY A 91 -20.87 -7.59 6.17
C GLY A 91 -19.55 -7.87 5.45
N ASP A 92 -19.41 -7.56 4.15
CA ASP A 92 -18.12 -7.71 3.46
C ASP A 92 -17.06 -6.78 4.03
N ARG A 93 -15.83 -7.29 4.16
CA ARG A 93 -14.65 -6.48 4.50
C ARG A 93 -14.05 -5.85 3.26
N VAL A 94 -13.91 -4.54 3.26
CA VAL A 94 -13.57 -3.75 2.06
C VAL A 94 -12.53 -2.68 2.33
N GLY A 95 -11.81 -2.31 1.28
CA GLY A 95 -10.87 -1.20 1.27
C GLY A 95 -11.35 -0.04 0.39
N VAL A 96 -11.00 1.20 0.77
CA VAL A 96 -11.13 2.40 -0.08
C VAL A 96 -9.78 3.13 -0.06
N GLY A 97 -9.20 3.31 -1.24
CA GLY A 97 -7.88 3.92 -1.42
C GLY A 97 -7.93 5.43 -1.66
N VAL A 98 -7.03 5.90 -2.53
CA VAL A 98 -6.78 7.32 -2.82
C VAL A 98 -7.88 7.99 -3.66
N ILE A 99 -8.65 7.20 -4.42
CA ILE A 99 -9.64 7.67 -5.38
C ILE A 99 -11.04 7.13 -5.07
N VAL A 100 -12.05 7.99 -5.21
CA VAL A 100 -13.49 7.66 -5.02
C VAL A 100 -14.35 8.00 -6.23
N GLY A 101 -13.75 8.48 -7.32
CA GLY A 101 -14.46 8.85 -8.53
C GLY A 101 -13.54 9.10 -9.72
N SER A 102 -14.09 8.93 -10.92
CA SER A 102 -13.51 9.33 -12.20
C SER A 102 -14.65 9.65 -13.19
N CYS A 103 -14.35 9.93 -14.47
CA CYS A 103 -15.41 10.05 -15.47
C CYS A 103 -16.01 8.70 -15.90
N GLN A 104 -15.33 7.58 -15.65
CA GLN A 104 -15.70 6.22 -16.07
C GLN A 104 -15.98 6.01 -17.59
N THR A 105 -15.72 7.00 -18.44
CA THR A 105 -16.12 6.99 -19.88
C THR A 105 -15.06 7.55 -20.85
N CYS A 106 -13.79 7.66 -20.43
CA CYS A 106 -12.69 7.97 -21.34
C CYS A 106 -11.74 6.78 -21.47
N ASP A 107 -10.97 6.77 -22.54
CA ASP A 107 -10.01 5.72 -22.92
C ASP A 107 -9.09 5.32 -21.75
N ILE A 108 -8.74 6.27 -20.89
CA ILE A 108 -7.91 6.06 -19.69
C ILE A 108 -8.66 5.24 -18.63
N CYS A 109 -9.94 5.55 -18.37
CA CYS A 109 -10.78 4.76 -17.47
C CYS A 109 -11.08 3.37 -18.03
N GLU A 110 -11.32 3.26 -19.35
CA GLU A 110 -11.54 1.96 -20.01
C GLU A 110 -10.31 1.04 -19.90
N GLN A 111 -9.10 1.62 -19.86
CA GLN A 111 -7.85 0.89 -19.60
C GLN A 111 -7.61 0.56 -18.12
N SER A 112 -8.57 0.82 -17.23
CA SER A 112 -8.42 0.66 -15.76
C SER A 112 -7.28 1.51 -15.17
N LEU A 113 -7.11 2.74 -15.68
CA LEU A 113 -6.11 3.73 -15.24
C LEU A 113 -6.79 4.98 -14.66
N GLU A 114 -7.81 4.80 -13.81
CA GLU A 114 -8.66 5.88 -13.31
C GLU A 114 -7.88 6.97 -12.55
N ASN A 115 -6.72 6.62 -12.01
CA ASN A 115 -5.74 7.51 -11.40
C ASN A 115 -5.15 8.57 -12.35
N TYR A 116 -5.18 8.33 -13.66
CA TYR A 116 -4.76 9.29 -14.68
C TYR A 116 -5.96 9.99 -15.36
N CYS A 117 -7.19 9.80 -14.86
CA CYS A 117 -8.38 10.45 -15.40
C CYS A 117 -8.35 11.98 -15.13
N PRO A 118 -8.57 12.84 -16.14
CA PRO A 118 -8.67 14.30 -15.94
C PRO A 118 -9.85 14.75 -15.06
N LYS A 119 -10.78 13.84 -14.73
CA LYS A 119 -11.91 14.05 -13.80
C LYS A 119 -11.84 13.11 -12.59
N MET A 120 -10.65 12.63 -12.24
CA MET A 120 -10.40 11.89 -11.01
C MET A 120 -10.85 12.69 -9.78
N LYS A 121 -11.38 11.99 -8.78
CA LYS A 121 -11.73 12.54 -7.46
C LYS A 121 -10.99 11.78 -6.38
N PHE A 122 -10.21 12.52 -5.60
CA PHE A 122 -9.57 12.02 -4.38
C PHE A 122 -10.60 11.77 -3.27
N THR A 123 -10.28 10.83 -2.39
CA THR A 123 -11.09 10.42 -1.23
C THR A 123 -11.40 11.56 -0.26
N TYR A 124 -10.58 12.62 -0.24
CA TYR A 124 -10.89 13.89 0.41
C TYR A 124 -10.40 15.09 -0.42
N ASN A 125 -10.84 16.30 -0.04
CA ASN A 125 -10.50 17.61 -0.66
C ASN A 125 -10.93 17.81 -2.13
N SER A 126 -11.49 16.79 -2.79
CA SER A 126 -12.16 16.89 -4.07
C SER A 126 -13.61 17.38 -3.92
N THR A 127 -14.25 17.64 -5.05
CA THR A 127 -15.70 17.91 -5.12
C THR A 127 -16.38 16.66 -5.67
N ASP A 128 -17.36 16.12 -4.93
CA ASP A 128 -18.08 14.90 -5.31
C ASP A 128 -19.16 15.19 -6.39
N HIS A 129 -19.90 14.16 -6.82
CA HIS A 129 -20.84 14.23 -7.95
C HIS A 129 -22.09 15.05 -7.63
N ASP A 130 -22.46 15.12 -6.37
CA ASP A 130 -23.52 15.99 -5.83
C ASP A 130 -23.06 17.45 -5.60
N GLY A 131 -21.77 17.76 -5.85
CA GLY A 131 -21.18 19.07 -5.63
C GLY A 131 -20.67 19.34 -4.21
N THR A 132 -20.81 18.38 -3.28
CA THR A 132 -20.25 18.49 -1.92
C THR A 132 -18.73 18.30 -1.90
N ASN A 133 -18.07 18.59 -0.77
CA ASN A 133 -16.66 18.22 -0.60
C ASN A 133 -16.56 16.74 -0.16
N THR A 134 -15.66 16.00 -0.80
CA THR A 134 -15.28 14.65 -0.34
C THR A 134 -14.56 14.72 1.01
N TYR A 135 -14.95 13.85 1.95
CA TYR A 135 -14.36 13.73 3.28
C TYR A 135 -13.78 12.32 3.50
N GLY A 136 -12.59 12.23 4.07
CA GLY A 136 -11.80 11.00 4.14
C GLY A 136 -12.12 10.08 5.32
N GLY A 137 -11.21 9.14 5.53
CA GLY A 137 -11.28 8.03 6.48
C GLY A 137 -11.07 8.36 7.95
N TYR A 138 -10.72 9.60 8.31
CA TYR A 138 -10.73 10.04 9.71
C TYR A 138 -12.16 10.35 10.17
N SER A 139 -13.08 9.42 9.90
CA SER A 139 -14.50 9.45 10.21
C SER A 139 -15.06 8.04 10.40
N ASP A 140 -16.19 7.95 11.10
CA ASP A 140 -16.92 6.72 11.44
C ASP A 140 -17.40 5.92 10.22
N MET A 141 -17.72 6.58 9.12
CA MET A 141 -18.22 5.95 7.89
C MET A 141 -17.92 6.74 6.62
N ILE A 142 -17.93 6.05 5.47
CA ILE A 142 -17.80 6.63 4.13
C ILE A 142 -18.84 6.03 3.16
N VAL A 143 -19.26 6.80 2.15
CA VAL A 143 -20.14 6.35 1.05
C VAL A 143 -19.38 6.50 -0.26
N VAL A 144 -19.23 5.41 -1.01
CA VAL A 144 -18.37 5.34 -2.20
C VAL A 144 -19.04 4.53 -3.30
N HIS A 145 -18.91 4.98 -4.55
CA HIS A 145 -19.39 4.25 -5.72
C HIS A 145 -18.64 2.90 -5.87
N GLN A 146 -19.35 1.79 -6.08
CA GLN A 146 -18.85 0.41 -5.99
C GLN A 146 -17.58 0.11 -6.79
N HIS A 147 -17.36 0.81 -7.90
CA HIS A 147 -16.12 0.72 -8.70
C HIS A 147 -14.85 1.07 -7.91
N PHE A 148 -14.94 2.04 -6.99
CA PHE A 148 -13.82 2.55 -6.19
C PHE A 148 -13.68 1.86 -4.82
N VAL A 149 -14.41 0.75 -4.62
CA VAL A 149 -14.32 -0.09 -3.44
C VAL A 149 -13.56 -1.38 -3.81
N LEU A 150 -12.67 -1.81 -2.94
CA LEU A 150 -11.80 -2.98 -3.09
C LEU A 150 -12.27 -4.11 -2.19
N GLN A 151 -12.19 -5.35 -2.67
CA GLN A 151 -12.39 -6.53 -1.82
C GLN A 151 -11.12 -6.68 -0.97
N PHE A 152 -11.25 -6.68 0.36
CA PHE A 152 -10.09 -6.74 1.24
C PHE A 152 -9.80 -8.21 1.61
N PRO A 153 -8.65 -8.79 1.21
CA PRO A 153 -8.39 -10.23 1.38
C PRO A 153 -8.55 -10.70 2.84
N GLU A 154 -9.13 -11.89 3.04
CA GLU A 154 -9.44 -12.43 4.37
C GLU A 154 -8.19 -12.63 5.24
N ASN A 155 -7.11 -13.13 4.64
CA ASN A 155 -5.82 -13.37 5.32
C ASN A 155 -4.89 -12.15 5.39
N LEU A 156 -5.41 -10.94 5.09
CA LEU A 156 -4.68 -9.68 5.26
C LEU A 156 -5.25 -8.94 6.50
N PRO A 157 -4.44 -8.67 7.55
CA PRO A 157 -4.92 -7.95 8.72
C PRO A 157 -5.33 -6.52 8.36
N SER A 158 -6.44 -6.05 8.92
CA SER A 158 -7.11 -4.82 8.46
C SER A 158 -6.33 -3.55 8.82
N ASP A 159 -5.65 -3.54 9.96
CA ASP A 159 -4.85 -2.42 10.45
C ASP A 159 -3.52 -2.28 9.68
N ALA A 160 -2.79 -3.38 9.49
CA ALA A 160 -1.49 -3.41 8.85
C ALA A 160 -1.57 -3.55 7.32
N GLY A 161 -2.72 -3.94 6.78
CA GLY A 161 -3.01 -3.91 5.34
C GLY A 161 -3.56 -2.57 4.85
N ALA A 162 -4.12 -1.73 5.73
CA ALA A 162 -4.68 -0.42 5.35
C ALA A 162 -3.71 0.47 4.54
N PRO A 163 -2.43 0.63 4.91
CA PRO A 163 -1.51 1.51 4.16
C PRO A 163 -1.15 0.99 2.76
N LEU A 164 -1.42 -0.28 2.45
CA LEU A 164 -1.20 -0.82 1.11
C LEU A 164 -2.11 -0.14 0.06
N LEU A 165 -3.27 0.37 0.49
CA LEU A 165 -4.25 1.08 -0.35
C LEU A 165 -3.72 2.40 -0.95
N CYS A 166 -2.57 2.89 -0.47
CA CYS A 166 -1.86 4.04 -1.03
C CYS A 166 -0.38 3.72 -1.26
N ALA A 167 0.39 3.50 -0.20
CA ALA A 167 1.84 3.27 -0.30
C ALA A 167 2.16 1.94 -1.00
N GLY A 168 1.34 0.90 -0.82
CA GLY A 168 1.47 -0.39 -1.51
C GLY A 168 1.28 -0.27 -3.02
N ILE A 169 0.14 0.25 -3.46
CA ILE A 169 -0.12 0.43 -4.90
C ILE A 169 0.87 1.41 -5.55
N THR A 170 1.25 2.50 -4.86
CA THR A 170 2.18 3.51 -5.41
C THR A 170 3.55 2.93 -5.77
N VAL A 171 4.01 1.87 -5.08
CA VAL A 171 5.28 1.20 -5.42
C VAL A 171 5.08 -0.06 -6.28
N TYR A 172 3.94 -0.75 -6.15
CA TYR A 172 3.61 -1.92 -6.98
C TYR A 172 3.33 -1.55 -8.44
N SER A 173 2.57 -0.48 -8.69
CA SER A 173 2.21 -0.02 -10.03
C SER A 173 3.42 0.25 -10.94
N PRO A 174 4.41 1.10 -10.57
CA PRO A 174 5.61 1.26 -11.39
C PRO A 174 6.42 -0.03 -11.52
N MET A 175 6.47 -0.89 -10.49
CA MET A 175 7.17 -2.17 -10.61
C MET A 175 6.55 -3.05 -11.70
N LYS A 176 5.22 -3.13 -11.74
CA LYS A 176 4.49 -3.89 -12.77
C LYS A 176 4.63 -3.25 -14.14
N TYR A 177 4.35 -1.95 -14.25
CA TYR A 177 4.32 -1.22 -15.50
C TYR A 177 5.69 -1.20 -16.22
N TYR A 178 6.79 -1.00 -15.48
CA TYR A 178 8.15 -0.99 -16.04
C TYR A 178 8.85 -2.36 -16.01
N GLY A 179 8.12 -3.45 -15.71
CA GLY A 179 8.66 -4.81 -15.76
C GLY A 179 9.70 -5.14 -14.67
N MET A 180 9.71 -4.40 -13.56
CA MET A 180 10.61 -4.55 -12.41
C MET A 180 10.24 -5.75 -11.52
N THR A 181 9.96 -6.90 -12.15
CA THR A 181 9.41 -8.11 -11.50
C THR A 181 10.16 -9.39 -11.87
N GLU A 182 11.22 -9.30 -12.68
CA GLU A 182 12.06 -10.44 -13.08
C GLU A 182 13.00 -10.85 -11.92
N PRO A 183 12.88 -12.09 -11.38
CA PRO A 183 13.71 -12.53 -10.26
C PRO A 183 15.22 -12.48 -10.57
N GLY A 184 16.02 -12.09 -9.57
CA GLY A 184 17.47 -11.93 -9.70
C GLY A 184 17.92 -10.56 -10.24
N LYS A 185 17.02 -9.74 -10.79
CA LYS A 185 17.26 -8.32 -11.07
C LYS A 185 17.49 -7.52 -9.79
N HIS A 186 18.13 -6.35 -9.92
CA HIS A 186 18.59 -5.56 -8.79
C HIS A 186 17.85 -4.22 -8.68
N LEU A 187 17.05 -4.07 -7.61
CA LEU A 187 16.32 -2.87 -7.24
C LEU A 187 17.11 -2.02 -6.23
N GLY A 188 17.29 -0.74 -6.52
CA GLY A 188 17.57 0.29 -5.53
C GLY A 188 16.28 0.87 -4.94
N VAL A 189 16.23 1.05 -3.63
CA VAL A 189 15.16 1.80 -2.95
C VAL A 189 15.79 2.99 -2.25
N ALA A 190 15.58 4.19 -2.79
CA ALA A 190 16.11 5.44 -2.24
C ALA A 190 15.12 6.07 -1.27
N GLY A 191 15.54 6.20 0.00
CA GLY A 191 14.63 6.50 1.10
C GLY A 191 14.07 5.23 1.74
N LEU A 192 13.84 5.27 3.05
CA LEU A 192 13.24 4.17 3.80
C LEU A 192 12.24 4.74 4.80
N SER A 193 11.03 5.00 4.32
CA SER A 193 9.87 5.50 5.07
C SER A 193 8.68 4.57 4.75
N GLY A 194 7.43 5.04 4.72
CA GLY A 194 6.27 4.23 4.35
C GLY A 194 6.45 3.53 2.99
N LEU A 195 6.42 4.29 1.89
CA LEU A 195 6.65 3.76 0.54
C LEU A 195 7.94 2.94 0.44
N GLY A 196 9.04 3.43 1.00
CA GLY A 196 10.34 2.75 0.93
C GLY A 196 10.35 1.36 1.59
N HIS A 197 9.73 1.21 2.77
CA HIS A 197 9.71 -0.09 3.46
C HIS A 197 8.81 -1.11 2.74
N ILE A 198 7.71 -0.66 2.12
CA ILE A 198 6.85 -1.51 1.29
C ILE A 198 7.55 -1.87 -0.03
N ALA A 199 8.28 -0.94 -0.66
CA ALA A 199 9.06 -1.20 -1.87
C ALA A 199 10.13 -2.28 -1.63
N VAL A 200 10.77 -2.30 -0.45
CA VAL A 200 11.67 -3.40 -0.06
C VAL A 200 10.89 -4.72 0.01
N LYS A 201 9.78 -4.78 0.76
CA LYS A 201 8.99 -6.02 0.93
C LYS A 201 8.47 -6.58 -0.41
N ILE A 202 7.88 -5.74 -1.27
CA ILE A 202 7.37 -6.13 -2.59
C ILE A 202 8.52 -6.54 -3.53
N GLY A 203 9.63 -5.79 -3.54
CA GLY A 203 10.82 -6.15 -4.32
C GLY A 203 11.41 -7.51 -3.92
N LYS A 204 11.49 -7.80 -2.61
CA LYS A 204 11.90 -9.13 -2.12
C LYS A 204 10.90 -10.22 -2.51
N ALA A 205 9.60 -9.96 -2.50
CA ALA A 205 8.58 -10.92 -2.91
C ALA A 205 8.60 -11.23 -4.42
N PHE A 206 8.98 -10.28 -5.27
CA PHE A 206 9.31 -10.53 -6.69
C PHE A 206 10.64 -11.28 -6.89
N GLY A 207 11.38 -11.61 -5.83
CA GLY A 207 12.67 -12.30 -5.94
C GLY A 207 13.82 -11.41 -6.41
N LEU A 208 13.68 -10.09 -6.27
CA LEU A 208 14.75 -9.15 -6.59
C LEU A 208 15.86 -9.19 -5.52
N LYS A 209 17.07 -8.84 -5.96
CA LYS A 209 18.07 -8.28 -5.05
C LYS A 209 17.64 -6.84 -4.74
N VAL A 210 17.68 -6.43 -3.48
CA VAL A 210 17.26 -5.10 -3.03
C VAL A 210 18.40 -4.41 -2.27
N THR A 211 18.79 -3.23 -2.74
CA THR A 211 19.68 -2.30 -2.02
C THR A 211 18.89 -1.11 -1.50
N VAL A 212 18.93 -0.86 -0.19
CA VAL A 212 18.39 0.38 0.39
C VAL A 212 19.45 1.47 0.35
N ILE A 213 19.10 2.64 -0.16
CA ILE A 213 19.95 3.83 -0.22
C ILE A 213 19.38 4.86 0.77
N SER A 214 20.18 5.31 1.74
CA SER A 214 19.72 6.23 2.79
C SER A 214 20.81 7.20 3.24
N THR A 215 20.40 8.37 3.74
CA THR A 215 21.29 9.33 4.42
C THR A 215 21.48 9.00 5.91
N SER A 216 20.66 8.12 6.49
CA SER A 216 20.66 7.82 7.92
C SER A 216 21.22 6.42 8.19
N PRO A 217 22.44 6.27 8.77
CA PRO A 217 23.01 4.95 9.05
C PRO A 217 22.21 4.15 10.08
N LYS A 218 21.34 4.81 10.87
CA LYS A 218 20.45 4.16 11.84
C LYS A 218 19.40 3.24 11.20
N LYS A 219 19.17 3.37 9.90
CA LYS A 219 18.20 2.55 9.14
C LYS A 219 18.80 1.26 8.56
N GLU A 220 20.10 1.03 8.71
CA GLU A 220 20.79 -0.17 8.19
C GLU A 220 20.25 -1.46 8.84
N ASP A 221 20.13 -1.48 10.16
CA ASP A 221 19.61 -2.63 10.90
C ASP A 221 18.15 -2.96 10.53
N GLU A 222 17.33 -1.94 10.31
CA GLU A 222 15.94 -2.10 9.87
C GLU A 222 15.87 -2.66 8.44
N ALA A 223 16.60 -2.04 7.50
CA ALA A 223 16.67 -2.46 6.11
C ALA A 223 17.10 -3.93 5.97
N ILE A 224 18.20 -4.31 6.61
CA ILE A 224 18.80 -5.64 6.45
C ILE A 224 18.07 -6.69 7.30
N LYS A 225 17.90 -6.45 8.61
CA LYS A 225 17.47 -7.52 9.56
C LYS A 225 15.96 -7.67 9.65
N LYS A 226 15.19 -6.59 9.42
CA LYS A 226 13.73 -6.58 9.57
C LYS A 226 13.02 -6.66 8.22
N LEU A 227 13.44 -5.87 7.24
CA LEU A 227 12.82 -5.80 5.91
C LEU A 227 13.44 -6.76 4.89
N GLY A 228 14.62 -7.32 5.17
CA GLY A 228 15.26 -8.34 4.32
C GLY A 228 15.94 -7.79 3.06
N ALA A 229 16.34 -6.52 3.04
CA ALA A 229 17.20 -5.99 1.98
C ALA A 229 18.57 -6.68 2.00
N ASP A 230 19.16 -6.91 0.82
CA ASP A 230 20.42 -7.63 0.67
C ASP A 230 21.64 -6.73 0.88
N THR A 231 21.48 -5.41 0.77
CA THR A 231 22.57 -4.43 0.86
C THR A 231 22.04 -3.07 1.33
N PHE A 232 22.86 -2.32 2.05
CA PHE A 232 22.58 -0.96 2.50
C PHE A 232 23.70 0.00 2.08
N VAL A 233 23.32 1.12 1.47
CA VAL A 233 24.23 2.15 0.97
C VAL A 233 23.94 3.47 1.67
N LEU A 234 24.91 3.94 2.44
CA LEU A 234 24.89 5.29 3.01
C LEU A 234 25.21 6.30 1.91
N SER A 235 24.25 7.12 1.49
CA SER A 235 24.43 8.08 0.38
C SER A 235 25.33 9.27 0.72
N SER A 236 25.67 9.48 1.98
CA SER A 236 26.71 10.42 2.41
C SER A 236 28.13 9.84 2.38
N ASP A 237 28.30 8.58 1.98
CA ASP A 237 29.60 7.92 1.77
C ASP A 237 29.88 7.79 0.25
N PRO A 238 30.77 8.63 -0.32
CA PRO A 238 31.07 8.61 -1.75
C PRO A 238 31.71 7.31 -2.23
N ALA A 239 32.40 6.57 -1.36
CA ALA A 239 33.04 5.31 -1.71
C ALA A 239 31.98 4.20 -1.87
N LYS A 240 31.02 4.13 -0.94
CA LYS A 240 29.87 3.20 -1.05
C LYS A 240 28.98 3.53 -2.25
N LEU A 241 28.67 4.81 -2.49
CA LEU A 241 27.92 5.20 -3.69
C LEU A 241 28.64 4.81 -4.98
N LYS A 242 29.95 5.09 -5.08
CA LYS A 242 30.75 4.73 -6.26
C LYS A 242 30.81 3.22 -6.50
N ALA A 243 30.85 2.41 -5.42
CA ALA A 243 30.81 0.95 -5.52
C ALA A 243 29.44 0.39 -5.93
N ALA A 244 28.35 1.12 -5.64
CA ALA A 244 26.99 0.75 -6.02
C ALA A 244 26.56 1.26 -7.41
N ALA A 245 27.29 2.23 -7.97
CA ALA A 245 27.00 2.81 -9.30
C ALA A 245 27.00 1.75 -10.40
N ASN A 246 26.02 1.84 -11.31
CA ASN A 246 25.81 0.90 -12.43
C ASN A 246 25.59 -0.57 -12.01
N THR A 247 25.21 -0.84 -10.75
CA THR A 247 24.92 -2.21 -10.28
C THR A 247 23.44 -2.55 -10.27
N MET A 248 22.55 -1.56 -10.33
CA MET A 248 21.09 -1.71 -10.21
C MET A 248 20.43 -1.61 -11.57
N ASP A 249 19.44 -2.48 -11.84
CA ASP A 249 18.60 -2.41 -13.03
C ASP A 249 17.54 -1.31 -12.89
N TYR A 250 17.09 -1.05 -11.67
CA TYR A 250 16.00 -0.10 -11.36
C TYR A 250 16.26 0.67 -10.07
N ILE A 251 15.67 1.86 -9.94
CA ILE A 251 15.62 2.61 -8.67
C ILE A 251 14.18 3.11 -8.45
N ILE A 252 13.61 2.83 -7.29
CA ILE A 252 12.43 3.55 -6.78
C ILE A 252 12.92 4.59 -5.79
N ASP A 253 12.59 5.85 -6.07
CA ASP A 253 12.88 6.99 -5.21
C ASP A 253 11.62 7.38 -4.42
N THR A 254 11.74 7.38 -3.09
CA THR A 254 10.68 7.75 -2.15
C THR A 254 11.11 8.91 -1.24
N ILE A 255 12.10 9.71 -1.66
CA ILE A 255 12.62 10.84 -0.87
C ILE A 255 11.70 12.05 -1.03
N ALA A 256 10.81 12.25 -0.05
CA ALA A 256 9.84 13.36 -0.01
C ALA A 256 10.45 14.76 0.28
N VAL A 257 11.74 14.97 0.00
CA VAL A 257 12.44 16.26 0.16
C VAL A 257 13.36 16.53 -1.02
N VAL A 258 13.67 17.81 -1.26
CA VAL A 258 14.60 18.23 -2.33
C VAL A 258 15.96 17.55 -2.15
N HIS A 259 16.39 16.82 -3.18
CA HIS A 259 17.65 16.10 -3.20
C HIS A 259 18.20 16.03 -4.65
N PRO A 260 19.51 15.76 -4.86
CA PRO A 260 20.13 15.91 -6.17
C PRO A 260 19.86 14.71 -7.09
N LEU A 261 19.00 14.91 -8.09
CA LEU A 261 18.66 13.93 -9.12
C LEU A 261 19.53 13.99 -10.39
N ALA A 262 20.44 14.97 -10.48
CA ALA A 262 21.26 15.23 -11.67
C ALA A 262 21.96 14.00 -12.30
N PRO A 263 22.47 13.02 -11.53
CA PRO A 263 23.07 11.80 -12.10
C PRO A 263 22.08 10.85 -12.81
N PHE A 264 20.78 11.03 -12.63
CA PHE A 264 19.72 10.10 -13.06
C PHE A 264 18.68 10.72 -14.02
N LEU A 265 18.73 12.04 -14.25
CA LEU A 265 17.69 12.81 -14.97
C LEU A 265 17.22 12.20 -16.30
N SER A 266 18.11 11.60 -17.09
CA SER A 266 17.78 11.01 -18.40
C SER A 266 17.05 9.67 -18.32
N TRP A 267 16.91 9.09 -17.12
CA TRP A 267 16.29 7.78 -16.88
C TRP A 267 15.12 7.85 -15.90
N MET A 268 14.71 9.06 -15.51
CA MET A 268 13.59 9.26 -14.58
C MET A 268 12.25 9.16 -15.27
N VAL A 269 11.33 8.47 -14.61
CA VAL A 269 9.90 8.39 -14.93
C VAL A 269 9.11 8.59 -13.64
N GLY A 270 7.93 9.18 -13.73
CA GLY A 270 7.01 9.34 -12.60
C GLY A 270 5.89 8.31 -12.67
N SER A 271 5.45 7.82 -11.50
CA SER A 271 4.18 7.11 -11.34
C SER A 271 3.41 7.74 -10.18
N CYS A 272 2.08 7.67 -10.23
CA CYS A 272 1.20 8.15 -9.19
C CYS A 272 0.11 7.11 -8.90
N ILE A 273 0.13 6.57 -7.67
CA ILE A 273 -0.81 5.54 -7.18
C ILE A 273 -0.94 4.37 -8.19
N GLY A 274 -2.15 3.87 -8.43
CA GLY A 274 -2.46 2.94 -9.50
C GLY A 274 -3.97 2.90 -9.76
N GLY A 275 -4.39 2.20 -10.81
CA GLY A 275 -5.81 2.03 -11.14
C GLY A 275 -6.52 1.06 -10.21
N MET A 276 -7.87 1.05 -10.24
CA MET A 276 -8.67 0.23 -9.31
C MET A 276 -8.40 -1.26 -9.48
N LYS A 277 -8.25 -1.72 -10.73
CA LYS A 277 -7.91 -3.11 -11.06
C LYS A 277 -6.53 -3.50 -10.51
N GLU A 278 -5.51 -2.68 -10.76
CA GLU A 278 -4.13 -2.95 -10.31
C GLU A 278 -4.01 -2.88 -8.79
N THR A 279 -4.83 -2.07 -8.12
CA THR A 279 -4.91 -2.00 -6.65
C THR A 279 -5.47 -3.30 -6.07
N GLN A 280 -6.46 -3.93 -6.71
CA GLN A 280 -6.93 -5.27 -6.32
C GLN A 280 -5.83 -6.33 -6.55
N GLU A 281 -5.19 -6.34 -7.73
CA GLU A 281 -4.07 -7.24 -8.02
C GLU A 281 -2.92 -7.11 -6.99
N MET A 282 -2.66 -5.89 -6.51
CA MET A 282 -1.67 -5.59 -5.47
C MET A 282 -2.08 -6.14 -4.09
N LEU A 283 -3.34 -5.95 -3.68
CA LEU A 283 -3.85 -6.51 -2.43
C LEU A 283 -3.78 -8.04 -2.44
N ASP A 284 -4.23 -8.67 -3.52
CA ASP A 284 -4.21 -10.12 -3.70
C ASP A 284 -2.77 -10.67 -3.70
N PHE A 285 -1.83 -9.96 -4.33
CA PHE A 285 -0.39 -10.27 -4.28
C PHE A 285 0.15 -10.15 -2.85
N CYS A 286 -0.12 -9.06 -2.16
CA CYS A 286 0.34 -8.85 -0.79
C CYS A 286 -0.21 -9.91 0.16
N ALA A 287 -1.50 -10.22 0.07
CA ALA A 287 -2.14 -11.29 0.84
C ALA A 287 -1.51 -12.66 0.56
N LYS A 288 -1.28 -13.03 -0.70
CA LYS A 288 -0.61 -14.28 -1.08
C LYS A 288 0.82 -14.40 -0.55
N HIS A 289 1.54 -13.28 -0.49
CA HIS A 289 2.95 -13.22 -0.09
C HIS A 289 3.15 -12.83 1.39
N ASN A 290 2.07 -12.69 2.18
CA ASN A 290 2.09 -12.24 3.58
C ASN A 290 2.79 -10.88 3.76
N ILE A 291 2.56 -9.94 2.84
CA ILE A 291 3.08 -8.58 2.87
C ILE A 291 2.05 -7.68 3.55
N THR A 292 2.46 -7.08 4.67
CA THR A 292 1.73 -6.01 5.36
C THR A 292 2.65 -4.81 5.54
N ALA A 293 2.11 -3.64 5.84
CA ALA A 293 2.89 -2.53 6.37
C ALA A 293 3.35 -2.86 7.80
N ASP A 294 4.54 -2.40 8.20
CA ASP A 294 4.92 -2.38 9.61
C ASP A 294 4.24 -1.17 10.25
N ILE A 295 3.36 -1.36 11.24
CA ILE A 295 2.56 -0.26 11.77
C ILE A 295 2.74 0.03 13.26
N GLU A 296 2.38 1.25 13.65
CA GLU A 296 2.01 1.69 15.00
C GLU A 296 0.50 2.01 14.99
N LEU A 297 -0.31 1.20 15.67
CA LEU A 297 -1.74 1.48 15.85
C LEU A 297 -1.93 2.65 16.84
N ILE A 298 -2.82 3.59 16.52
CA ILE A 298 -3.07 4.79 17.31
C ILE A 298 -4.57 5.03 17.53
N SER A 299 -4.95 5.44 18.74
CA SER A 299 -6.27 6.03 19.00
C SER A 299 -6.35 7.45 18.40
N VAL A 300 -7.56 7.85 17.98
CA VAL A 300 -7.79 9.15 17.36
C VAL A 300 -7.44 10.35 18.25
N ASP A 301 -7.55 10.22 19.57
CA ASP A 301 -7.16 11.30 20.50
C ASP A 301 -5.67 11.69 20.36
N ASN A 302 -4.85 10.79 19.81
CA ASN A 302 -3.42 10.99 19.58
C ASN A 302 -3.06 11.50 18.18
N ILE A 303 -4.04 11.71 17.27
CA ILE A 303 -3.76 11.98 15.85
C ILE A 303 -2.90 13.25 15.64
N ASN A 304 -3.13 14.32 16.41
CA ASN A 304 -2.34 15.55 16.33
C ASN A 304 -0.86 15.33 16.72
N MET A 305 -0.61 14.55 17.78
CA MET A 305 0.75 14.17 18.18
C MET A 305 1.45 13.37 17.06
N VAL A 306 0.70 12.51 16.35
CA VAL A 306 1.24 11.72 15.25
C VAL A 306 1.54 12.59 14.03
N MET A 307 0.67 13.55 13.68
CA MET A 307 0.93 14.55 12.65
C MET A 307 2.18 15.38 12.96
N GLU A 308 2.42 15.75 14.22
CA GLU A 308 3.66 16.40 14.64
C GLU A 308 4.90 15.50 14.49
N ARG A 309 4.80 14.22 14.86
CA ARG A 309 5.90 13.24 14.71
C ARG A 309 6.25 13.00 13.24
N LEU A 310 5.23 12.91 12.39
CA LEU A 310 5.36 12.76 10.94
C LEU A 310 6.04 13.99 10.33
N ALA A 311 5.57 15.19 10.68
CA ALA A 311 6.15 16.46 10.23
C ALA A 311 7.63 16.64 10.66
N LYS A 312 7.99 16.17 11.86
CA LYS A 312 9.39 16.20 12.35
C LYS A 312 10.25 15.10 11.73
N SER A 313 9.66 14.17 10.96
CA SER A 313 10.31 12.95 10.50
C SER A 313 11.05 12.24 11.64
N ASP A 314 10.47 12.14 12.85
CA ASP A 314 11.21 11.62 14.03
C ASP A 314 11.64 10.16 13.87
N VAL A 315 12.89 10.02 13.39
CA VAL A 315 13.52 8.78 12.95
C VAL A 315 13.76 7.79 14.10
N LYS A 316 13.45 8.14 15.36
CA LYS A 316 13.54 7.19 16.48
C LYS A 316 12.50 6.08 16.44
N ARG A 317 11.39 6.24 15.69
CA ARG A 317 10.34 5.21 15.53
C ARG A 317 9.79 5.04 14.10
N LEU A 318 10.09 5.94 13.17
CA LEU A 318 9.59 5.91 11.77
C LEU A 318 10.29 4.88 10.87
N GLY A 319 10.35 3.64 11.35
CA GLY A 319 10.44 2.40 10.58
C GLY A 319 9.11 1.65 10.58
N LYS A 320 8.02 2.42 10.73
CA LYS A 320 6.63 2.02 10.86
C LYS A 320 5.74 3.14 10.31
N GLU A 321 4.66 2.76 9.64
CA GLU A 321 3.53 3.65 9.31
C GLU A 321 2.60 3.75 10.52
N ALA A 322 1.68 4.72 10.54
CA ALA A 322 0.70 4.84 11.61
C ALA A 322 -0.69 4.49 11.08
N THR A 323 -1.43 3.67 11.81
CA THR A 323 -2.82 3.32 11.48
C THR A 323 -3.75 3.81 12.59
N LEU A 324 -4.75 4.60 12.22
CA LEU A 324 -5.80 5.10 13.08
C LEU A 324 -6.85 4.03 13.35
N GLU A 325 -7.20 3.83 14.62
CA GLU A 325 -8.33 3.01 15.05
C GLU A 325 -9.62 3.84 15.08
N CYS A 326 -10.38 3.78 14.00
CA CYS A 326 -11.58 4.59 13.78
C CYS A 326 -12.82 4.04 14.50
N ILE A 327 -12.77 2.81 15.01
CA ILE A 327 -13.85 2.16 15.79
C ILE A 327 -14.29 3.05 16.96
N THR A 328 -13.34 3.77 17.57
CA THR A 328 -13.53 4.60 18.76
C THR A 328 -14.28 5.92 18.54
N TYR A 329 -14.74 6.22 17.32
CA TYR A 329 -15.46 7.46 17.00
C TYR A 329 -16.80 7.67 17.74
N GLY A 330 -17.32 6.65 18.43
CA GLY A 330 -18.27 6.79 19.53
C GLY A 330 -19.71 6.37 19.22
N GLY A 331 -20.16 5.31 19.89
CA GLY A 331 -21.58 5.10 20.21
C GLY A 331 -22.47 4.39 19.18
N ILE A 332 -21.91 3.71 18.17
CA ILE A 332 -22.70 2.94 17.18
C ILE A 332 -22.48 1.43 17.37
N ASP A 333 -23.31 0.88 18.25
CA ASP A 333 -23.54 -0.53 18.64
C ASP A 333 -22.38 -1.51 18.34
N ASP A 334 -21.54 -1.69 19.36
CA ASP A 334 -20.28 -2.44 19.28
C ASP A 334 -20.47 -3.96 19.08
N GLN A 335 -21.70 -4.50 19.24
CA GLN A 335 -21.93 -5.95 19.22
C GLN A 335 -21.63 -6.61 17.87
N ALA A 336 -21.89 -5.92 16.74
CA ALA A 336 -21.62 -6.47 15.41
C ALA A 336 -20.12 -6.48 15.07
N VAL A 337 -19.38 -5.45 15.51
CA VAL A 337 -17.93 -5.33 15.27
C VAL A 337 -17.17 -6.29 16.17
N ALA A 338 -17.49 -6.32 17.47
CA ALA A 338 -16.87 -7.24 18.43
C ALA A 338 -17.19 -8.73 18.15
N ALA A 339 -18.25 -9.04 17.39
CA ALA A 339 -18.52 -10.39 16.88
C ALA A 339 -17.62 -10.75 15.69
N ALA A 340 -17.40 -9.81 14.76
CA ALA A 340 -16.49 -10.01 13.62
C ALA A 340 -15.03 -10.14 14.07
N GLU A 341 -14.57 -9.28 14.98
CA GLU A 341 -13.19 -9.29 15.50
C GLU A 341 -12.87 -10.56 16.30
N LYS A 342 -13.85 -11.13 17.01
CA LYS A 342 -13.68 -12.39 17.74
C LYS A 342 -13.51 -13.60 16.83
N LEU A 343 -14.08 -13.55 15.62
CA LEU A 343 -13.88 -14.60 14.61
C LEU A 343 -12.48 -14.47 13.99
N THR A 344 -12.10 -13.27 13.54
CA THR A 344 -10.80 -13.06 12.90
C THR A 344 -9.63 -13.27 13.85
N SER A 345 -9.71 -12.84 15.12
CA SER A 345 -8.62 -13.04 16.08
C SER A 345 -8.37 -14.51 16.43
N THR A 346 -9.40 -15.35 16.49
CA THR A 346 -9.22 -16.80 16.64
C THR A 346 -8.66 -17.46 15.39
N GLU A 347 -9.09 -17.03 14.20
CA GLU A 347 -8.58 -17.55 12.94
C GLU A 347 -7.12 -17.11 12.69
N ASP A 348 -6.72 -15.91 13.09
CA ASP A 348 -5.35 -15.41 13.00
C ASP A 348 -4.38 -16.17 13.93
N GLU A 349 -4.81 -16.55 15.15
CA GLU A 349 -4.00 -17.45 16.01
C GLU A 349 -3.86 -18.85 15.40
N GLU A 350 -4.96 -19.46 14.93
CA GLU A 350 -4.94 -20.79 14.30
C GLU A 350 -4.09 -20.80 13.01
N ASN A 351 -4.22 -19.78 12.17
CA ASN A 351 -3.43 -19.63 10.94
C ASN A 351 -1.93 -19.43 11.23
N ASN A 352 -1.57 -18.66 12.26
CA ASN A 352 -0.16 -18.51 12.67
C ASN A 352 0.43 -19.84 13.17
N ILE A 353 -0.31 -20.60 13.98
CA ILE A 353 0.09 -21.94 14.46
C ILE A 353 0.24 -22.92 13.28
N ALA A 354 -0.67 -22.88 12.31
CA ALA A 354 -0.59 -23.70 11.09
C ALA A 354 0.62 -23.31 10.22
N MET A 355 0.92 -22.01 10.11
CA MET A 355 2.05 -21.49 9.33
C MET A 355 3.40 -21.88 9.96
N GLU A 356 3.54 -21.79 11.29
CA GLU A 356 4.74 -22.28 11.99
C GLU A 356 4.90 -23.80 11.84
N SER A 357 3.81 -24.55 11.97
CA SER A 357 3.79 -26.01 11.78
C SER A 357 4.24 -26.40 10.36
N SER A 358 3.80 -25.67 9.34
CA SER A 358 4.23 -25.85 7.95
C SER A 358 5.73 -25.57 7.76
N LYS A 359 6.24 -24.45 8.31
CA LYS A 359 7.68 -24.11 8.28
C LYS A 359 8.55 -25.16 8.98
N VAL A 360 8.04 -25.82 10.03
CA VAL A 360 8.72 -26.95 10.69
C VAL A 360 8.69 -28.19 9.80
N ALA A 361 7.56 -28.50 9.16
CA ALA A 361 7.43 -29.63 8.24
C ALA A 361 8.37 -29.51 7.02
N GLU A 362 8.48 -28.34 6.40
CA GLU A 362 9.42 -28.08 5.30
C GLU A 362 10.88 -28.25 5.74
N LYS A 363 11.27 -27.74 6.91
CA LYS A 363 12.62 -27.94 7.45
C LYS A 363 12.94 -29.43 7.65
N LEU A 364 11.99 -30.20 8.19
CA LEU A 364 12.13 -31.64 8.39
C LEU A 364 12.24 -32.41 7.06
N ASP A 365 11.51 -32.00 6.02
CA ASP A 365 11.61 -32.61 4.69
C ASP A 365 12.93 -32.25 3.98
N GLN A 366 13.39 -30.99 4.07
CA GLN A 366 14.72 -30.59 3.60
C GLN A 366 15.85 -31.36 4.31
N GLU A 367 15.71 -31.60 5.61
CA GLU A 367 16.68 -32.38 6.38
C GLU A 367 16.65 -33.88 5.99
N LYS A 368 15.48 -34.46 5.74
CA LYS A 368 15.34 -35.82 5.18
C LYS A 368 15.95 -35.92 3.79
N LYS A 369 15.72 -34.94 2.90
CA LYS A 369 16.34 -34.87 1.56
C LYS A 369 17.86 -34.79 1.63
N ARG A 370 18.43 -33.97 2.54
CA ARG A 370 19.88 -33.94 2.82
C ARG A 370 20.42 -35.28 3.33
N LYS A 371 19.73 -35.94 4.26
CA LYS A 371 20.13 -37.27 4.78
C LYS A 371 20.08 -38.35 3.68
N ASN A 372 19.12 -38.30 2.76
CA ASN A 372 19.05 -39.20 1.61
C ASN A 372 20.13 -38.92 0.55
N GLN A 373 20.49 -37.66 0.27
CA GLN A 373 21.59 -37.38 -0.67
C GLN A 373 22.93 -37.93 -0.18
N ASN A 374 23.20 -37.89 1.12
CA ASN A 374 24.41 -38.46 1.71
C ASN A 374 24.47 -40.00 1.69
N SER A 375 23.38 -40.71 1.37
CA SER A 375 23.38 -42.18 1.29
C SER A 375 23.69 -42.73 -0.12
N ILE A 376 23.71 -41.88 -1.16
CA ILE A 376 23.83 -42.29 -2.57
C ILE A 376 25.18 -41.84 -3.17
N LEU A 377 26.29 -42.23 -2.54
CA LEU A 377 27.64 -42.12 -3.10
C LEU A 377 28.42 -43.44 -2.97
N LYS A 378 28.22 -44.34 -3.93
CA LYS A 378 29.16 -45.43 -4.26
C LYS A 378 29.48 -45.39 -5.76
N PRO A 379 30.76 -45.31 -6.18
CA PRO A 379 31.10 -45.06 -7.58
C PRO A 379 31.01 -46.33 -8.44
N LYS A 380 30.15 -46.33 -9.46
CA LYS A 380 30.21 -47.31 -10.56
C LYS A 380 31.05 -46.76 -11.71
N LYS A 381 32.31 -47.23 -11.84
CA LYS A 381 33.13 -47.02 -13.05
C LYS A 381 32.48 -47.72 -14.25
N LYS A 382 32.31 -47.03 -15.38
CA LYS A 382 32.25 -47.65 -16.72
C LYS A 382 32.80 -46.71 -17.79
N LYS A 383 33.59 -47.29 -18.71
CA LYS A 383 34.24 -46.64 -19.87
C LYS A 383 33.24 -46.43 -21.02
N TYR A 384 33.39 -45.35 -21.78
CA TYR A 384 33.39 -45.29 -23.27
C TYR A 384 34.11 -43.97 -23.65
N ARG A 385 35.32 -44.01 -24.23
CA ARG A 385 35.68 -44.05 -25.66
C ARG A 385 35.16 -42.86 -26.49
N SER A 386 36.10 -42.17 -27.12
CA SER A 386 35.93 -40.97 -27.95
C SER A 386 35.33 -41.27 -29.32
N ILE A 387 34.60 -40.29 -29.87
CA ILE A 387 34.43 -40.10 -31.32
C ILE A 387 34.68 -38.61 -31.61
N HIS A 388 35.28 -38.35 -32.77
CA HIS A 388 35.89 -37.09 -33.21
C HIS A 388 35.11 -36.56 -34.43
N ASN A 389 34.95 -35.24 -34.52
CA ASN A 389 34.49 -34.44 -35.68
C ASN A 389 32.99 -34.46 -36.08
N LEU A 390 32.62 -33.39 -36.82
CA LEU A 390 31.31 -32.85 -37.24
C LEU A 390 30.72 -31.85 -36.22
N TYR A 391 30.48 -30.55 -36.52
CA TYR A 391 30.59 -29.77 -37.76
C TYR A 391 31.10 -28.34 -37.45
N LEU A 392 31.87 -27.75 -38.37
CA LEU A 392 32.11 -26.30 -38.51
C LEU A 392 31.70 -25.89 -39.94
N GLU A 393 31.53 -24.58 -40.17
CA GLU A 393 31.12 -23.95 -41.45
C GLU A 393 29.63 -24.22 -41.81
N THR A 394 28.80 -23.31 -42.34
CA THR A 394 28.94 -22.02 -43.07
C THR A 394 27.75 -21.08 -42.70
N ASN A 395 27.66 -19.75 -42.89
CA ASN A 395 28.57 -18.65 -43.31
C ASN A 395 27.93 -17.27 -42.91
N PRO A 396 28.55 -16.08 -43.13
CA PRO A 396 28.37 -14.91 -42.24
C PRO A 396 27.90 -13.57 -42.88
N ILE A 397 27.68 -12.57 -42.00
CA ILE A 397 27.98 -11.11 -42.15
C ILE A 397 27.04 -10.16 -42.96
N ASN A 398 26.99 -8.90 -42.45
CA ASN A 398 26.49 -7.61 -43.00
C ASN A 398 24.96 -7.39 -43.07
N LEU A 399 24.43 -6.19 -42.74
CA LEU A 399 25.06 -4.88 -42.48
C LEU A 399 24.72 -4.33 -41.08
#